data_AF-A0A7V8XDX9-F1
#
_entry.id   AF-A0A7V8XDX9-F1
#
_cell.length_a   1.000
_cell.length_b   1.000
_cell.length_c   1.000
_cell.angle_alpha   90.00
_cell.angle_beta   90.00
_cell.angle_gamma   90.00
#
_symmetry.space_group_name_H-M   'P 1'
#
loop_
_entity.id
_entity.type
_entity.pdbx_description
1 polymer ?
#
loop_
_entity_poly.entity_id
_entity_poly.type
_entity_poly.pdbx_seq_one_letter_code
_entity_poly.pdbx_strand_id
1 'polypeptide(L)' 'MTATAELKERLHTIGAVCERLRVSYPDISISKIRYLEDQGLLHPTRTRGGYRLFSEED' A
#
# COMPACT_ATOMS: atom_id res chain seq x y z
N MET A 1 12.50 -10.62 -19.36
CA MET A 1 11.07 -10.86 -19.03
C MET A 1 10.99 -11.45 -17.62
N THR A 2 11.15 -10.66 -16.56
CA THR A 2 10.94 -11.10 -15.15
C THR A 2 10.89 -9.83 -14.29
N ALA A 3 9.75 -9.14 -14.25
CA ALA A 3 9.55 -8.03 -13.30
C ALA A 3 8.27 -8.21 -12.47
N THR A 4 7.33 -9.02 -12.94
CA THR A 4 6.01 -9.15 -12.30
C THR A 4 5.98 -10.12 -11.10
N ALA A 5 7.06 -10.86 -10.84
CA ALA A 5 7.10 -11.87 -9.77
C ALA A 5 7.59 -11.33 -8.42
N GLU A 6 8.50 -10.34 -8.40
CA GLU A 6 9.04 -9.76 -7.16
C GLU A 6 8.07 -8.82 -6.44
N LEU A 7 7.16 -8.17 -7.19
CA LEU A 7 6.10 -7.33 -6.62
C LEU A 7 5.22 -8.08 -5.62
N LYS A 8 5.05 -9.40 -5.80
CA LYS A 8 4.18 -10.23 -4.97
C LYS A 8 4.72 -10.46 -3.56
N GLU A 9 6.03 -10.34 -3.35
CA GLU A 9 6.67 -10.56 -2.03
C GLU A 9 6.66 -9.31 -1.14
N ARG A 10 6.35 -8.12 -1.70
CA ARG A 10 6.38 -6.84 -0.99
C ARG A 10 4.99 -6.20 -0.84
N LEU A 11 3.94 -6.99 -1.02
CA LEU A 11 2.55 -6.53 -0.86
C LEU A 11 2.19 -6.43 0.63
N HIS A 12 1.88 -5.22 1.06
CA HIS A 12 1.52 -4.90 2.43
C HIS A 12 0.04 -4.57 2.58
N THR A 13 -0.53 -4.90 3.73
CA THR A 13 -1.86 -4.40 4.10
C THR A 13 -1.77 -2.92 4.46
N ILE A 14 -2.89 -2.20 4.40
CA ILE A 14 -2.93 -0.77 4.77
C ILE A 14 -2.41 -0.51 6.20
N GLY A 15 -2.60 -1.48 7.12
CA GLY A 15 -2.07 -1.39 8.47
C GLY A 15 -0.55 -1.48 8.51
N ALA A 16 0.04 -2.45 7.80
CA ALA A 16 1.49 -2.61 7.71
C ALA A 16 2.17 -1.41 7.03
N VAL A 17 1.55 -0.85 5.98
CA VAL A 17 2.01 0.41 5.36
C VAL A 17 1.94 1.56 6.35
N CYS A 18 0.84 1.68 7.10
CA CYS A 18 0.69 2.74 8.10
C CYS A 18 1.78 2.66 9.18
N GLU A 19 2.10 1.48 9.70
CA GLU A 19 3.17 1.33 10.69
C GLU A 19 4.55 1.70 10.14
N ARG A 20 4.86 1.29 8.91
CA ARG A 20 6.14 1.64 8.27
C ARG A 20 6.25 3.14 8.02
N LEU A 21 5.22 3.75 7.42
CA LEU A 21 5.21 5.18 7.15
C LEU A 21 5.24 5.99 8.44
N ARG A 22 4.70 5.48 9.54
CA ARG A 22 4.69 6.18 10.84
C ARG A 22 6.08 6.44 11.41
N VAL A 23 7.09 5.69 10.98
CA VAL A 23 8.51 5.94 11.34
C VAL A 23 9.00 7.26 10.74
N SER A 24 8.62 7.57 9.50
CA SER A 24 9.03 8.81 8.81
C SER A 24 7.99 9.93 8.91
N TYR A 25 6.72 9.57 9.05
CA TYR A 25 5.55 10.44 9.07
C TYR A 25 4.67 10.09 10.28
N PRO A 26 4.99 10.56 11.49
CA PRO A 26 4.28 10.18 12.71
C PRO A 26 2.78 10.52 12.69
N ASP A 27 2.36 11.50 11.89
CA ASP A 27 0.96 11.90 11.68
C ASP A 27 0.22 11.09 10.60
N ILE A 28 0.87 10.11 9.99
CA ILE A 28 0.21 9.24 9.00
C ILE A 28 -0.82 8.34 9.72
N SER A 29 -1.96 8.16 9.08
CA SER A 29 -3.01 7.28 9.55
C SER A 29 -3.61 6.51 8.39
N ILE A 30 -4.30 5.41 8.72
CA ILE A 30 -5.03 4.60 7.73
C ILE A 30 -5.99 5.47 6.91
N SER A 31 -6.70 6.42 7.55
CA SER A 31 -7.60 7.33 6.87
C SER A 31 -6.89 8.22 5.85
N LYS A 32 -5.68 8.69 6.18
CA LYS A 32 -4.85 9.51 5.27
C LYS A 32 -4.34 8.70 4.09
N ILE A 33 -3.96 7.44 4.30
CA ILE A 33 -3.58 6.51 3.23
C ILE A 33 -4.77 6.23 2.31
N ARG A 34 -5.97 5.99 2.86
CA ARG A 34 -7.20 5.84 2.04
C ARG A 34 -7.54 7.09 1.26
N TYR A 35 -7.31 8.26 1.85
CA TYR A 35 -7.48 9.52 1.16
C TYR A 35 -6.52 9.63 -0.03
N LEU A 36 -5.24 9.27 0.13
CA LEU A 36 -4.27 9.26 -0.97
C LEU A 36 -4.62 8.24 -2.07
N GLU A 37 -5.14 7.06 -1.71
CA GLU A 37 -5.72 6.10 -2.66
C GLU A 37 -6.87 6.73 -3.45
N ASP A 38 -7.80 7.39 -2.77
CA ASP A 38 -8.97 8.04 -3.38
C ASP A 38 -8.58 9.20 -4.31
N GLN A 39 -7.52 9.94 -3.96
CA GLN A 39 -6.93 10.97 -4.81
C GLN A 39 -6.13 10.40 -5.99
N GLY A 40 -5.99 9.06 -6.10
CA GLY A 40 -5.24 8.41 -7.17
C GLY A 40 -3.73 8.56 -7.04
N LEU A 41 -3.22 8.88 -5.84
CA LEU A 41 -1.78 8.93 -5.55
C LEU A 41 -1.24 7.56 -5.14
N LEU A 42 -2.10 6.63 -4.73
CA LEU A 42 -1.74 5.25 -4.42
C LEU A 42 -2.59 4.30 -5.28
N HIS A 43 -1.98 3.27 -5.84
CA HIS A 43 -2.65 2.30 -6.70
C HIS A 43 -2.59 0.89 -6.12
N PRO A 44 -3.28 0.62 -4.99
CA PRO A 44 -3.25 -0.69 -4.38
C PRO A 44 -3.79 -1.76 -5.32
N THR A 45 -3.09 -2.88 -5.41
CA THR A 45 -3.51 -4.05 -6.14
C THR A 45 -4.68 -4.71 -5.41
N ARG A 46 -5.82 -4.86 -6.11
CA ARG A 46 -6.96 -5.63 -5.59
C ARG A 46 -6.75 -7.12 -5.87
N THR A 47 -6.75 -7.92 -4.82
CA THR A 47 -6.75 -9.38 -4.95
C THR A 47 -8.14 -9.90 -5.30
N ARG A 48 -8.23 -11.10 -5.89
CA ARG A 48 -9.52 -11.78 -6.19
C ARG A 48 -10.43 -11.93 -4.96
N GLY A 49 -9.87 -11.91 -3.76
CA GLY A 49 -10.62 -11.97 -2.49
C GLY A 49 -11.19 -10.64 -1.99
N GLY A 50 -11.03 -9.54 -2.73
CA GLY A 50 -11.58 -8.22 -2.37
C GLY A 50 -10.70 -7.39 -1.42
N TYR A 51 -9.55 -7.92 -0.99
CA TYR A 51 -8.60 -7.18 -0.17
C TYR A 51 -7.67 -6.31 -1.03
N ARG A 52 -7.29 -5.15 -0.47
CA ARG A 52 -6.34 -4.19 -1.06
C ARG A 52 -4.94 -4.46 -0.52
N LEU A 53 -4.00 -4.61 -1.42
CA LEU A 53 -2.59 -4.76 -1.11
C LEU A 53 -1.83 -3.58 -1.72
N PHE A 54 -0.98 -2.96 -0.92
CA PHE A 54 -0.16 -1.81 -1.27
C PHE A 54 1.26 -2.31 -1.55
N SER A 55 1.89 -1.82 -2.62
CA SER A 55 3.30 -2.12 -2.87
C SER A 55 4.19 -1.13 -2.11
N GLU A 56 5.47 -1.45 -1.94
CA GLU A 56 6.44 -0.50 -1.36
C GLU A 56 6.83 0.63 -2.33
N GLU A 57 6.44 0.51 -3.60
CA GLU A 57 6.70 1.52 -4.63
C GLU A 57 5.58 2.56 -4.74
N ASP A 58 4.42 2.31 -4.11
CA ASP A 58 3.31 3.27 -3.93
C ASP A 58 3.53 4.17 -2.70
#